data_AF-A0A0N0D367-F1
#
_entry.id   AF-A0A0N0D367-F1
#
_cell.length_a   1.000
_cell.length_b   1.000
_cell.length_c   1.000
_cell.angle_alpha   90.00
_cell.angle_beta   90.00
_cell.angle_gamma   90.00
#
_symmetry.space_group_name_H-M   'P 1'
#
loop_
_entity.id
_entity.type
_entity.pdbx_description
1 polymer ?
#
loop_
_entity_poly.entity_id
_entity_poly.type
_entity_poly.pdbx_seq_one_letter_code
_entity_poly.pdbx_strand_id
1 'polypeptide(L)'
;MSSKTIKKRKIMDEIRDVMRLHHYSIHTERSYCDWIQRFIHFHNMKSRDELKEGELKIEQFLTHLAVHKNVAPSTQNQAMNALVFLYKKVLKQPLDQKIDAVRAKSRKNIPVVMTHEEVIKVISFMKGVP
;
A
#
# COMPACT_ATOMS: atom_id res chain seq x y z
N MET A 1 -24.73 3.98 37.03
CA MET A 1 -25.00 4.60 35.71
C MET A 1 -23.82 5.49 35.34
N SER A 2 -23.02 5.09 34.35
CA SER A 2 -22.07 6.00 33.71
C SER A 2 -21.98 5.59 32.25
N SER A 3 -22.92 6.09 31.46
CA SER A 3 -22.90 5.99 30.01
C SER A 3 -21.68 6.77 29.51
N LYS A 4 -20.55 6.08 29.31
CA LYS A 4 -19.42 6.64 28.54
C LYS A 4 -19.97 6.94 27.15
N THR A 5 -20.09 8.21 26.83
CA THR A 5 -20.31 8.72 25.48
C THR A 5 -19.23 8.11 24.57
N ILE A 6 -19.61 7.11 23.78
CA ILE A 6 -18.72 6.46 22.82
C ILE A 6 -18.44 7.49 21.73
N LYS A 7 -17.33 8.23 21.86
CA LYS A 7 -16.78 9.06 20.80
C LYS A 7 -16.68 8.20 19.55
N LYS A 8 -17.46 8.50 18.51
CA LYS A 8 -17.47 7.76 17.24
C LYS A 8 -16.02 7.62 16.77
N ARG A 9 -15.46 6.41 16.82
CA ARG A 9 -14.04 6.18 16.51
C ARG A 9 -13.80 6.56 15.06
N LYS A 10 -12.73 7.33 14.81
CA LYS A 10 -12.33 7.66 13.44
C LYS A 10 -11.82 6.39 12.78
N ILE A 11 -12.15 6.18 11.51
CA ILE A 11 -11.76 4.97 10.78
C ILE A 11 -10.23 4.76 10.74
N MET A 12 -9.46 5.84 10.70
CA MET A 12 -7.99 5.77 10.72
C MET A 12 -7.44 5.24 12.04
N ASP A 13 -8.13 5.46 13.15
CA ASP A 13 -7.71 4.92 14.45
C ASP A 13 -8.01 3.42 14.50
N GLU A 14 -9.18 3.01 14.00
CA GLU A 14 -9.56 1.59 13.85
C GLU A 14 -8.57 0.83 12.95
N ILE A 15 -8.15 1.41 11.83
CA ILE A 15 -7.13 0.82 10.94
C ILE A 15 -5.83 0.56 11.69
N ARG A 16 -5.33 1.55 12.45
CA ARG A 16 -4.08 1.41 13.22
C ARG A 16 -4.19 0.35 14.31
N ASP A 17 -5.31 0.34 15.03
CA ASP A 17 -5.57 -0.66 16.08
C ASP A 17 -5.54 -2.08 15.50
N VAL A 18 -6.22 -2.31 14.37
CA VAL A 18 -6.25 -3.62 13.69
C VAL A 18 -4.87 -4.01 13.18
N MET A 19 -4.09 -3.07 12.67
CA MET A 19 -2.73 -3.34 12.21
C MET A 19 -1.77 -3.75 13.33
N ARG A 20 -1.83 -3.04 14.45
CA ARG A 20 -1.01 -3.33 15.62
C ARG A 20 -1.40 -4.65 16.26
N LEU A 21 -2.69 -4.96 16.29
CA LEU A 21 -3.21 -6.26 16.73
C LEU A 21 -2.71 -7.41 15.85
N HIS A 22 -2.51 -7.16 14.55
CA HIS A 22 -1.91 -8.13 13.63
C HIS A 22 -0.37 -8.04 13.56
N HIS A 23 0.28 -7.31 14.47
CA HIS A 23 1.73 -7.16 14.55
C HIS A 23 2.40 -6.68 13.26
N TYR A 24 1.71 -5.87 12.45
CA TYR A 24 2.33 -5.21 11.31
C TYR A 24 3.42 -4.24 11.79
N SER A 25 4.49 -4.12 10.99
CA SER A 25 5.54 -3.15 11.28
C SER A 25 5.00 -1.72 11.23
N ILE A 26 5.62 -0.81 11.98
CA ILE A 26 5.25 0.61 11.97
C ILE A 26 5.39 1.25 10.57
N HIS A 27 6.33 0.74 9.76
CA HIS A 27 6.50 1.19 8.38
C HIS A 27 5.32 0.76 7.51
N THR A 28 4.88 -0.49 7.64
CA THR A 28 3.69 -0.99 6.94
C THR A 28 2.43 -0.23 7.37
N GLU A 29 2.28 0.06 8.67
CA GLU A 29 1.18 0.87 9.20
C GLU A 29 1.11 2.23 8.51
N ARG A 30 2.24 2.95 8.46
CA ARG A 30 2.33 4.27 7.83
C ARG A 30 2.00 4.21 6.34
N SER A 31 2.60 3.27 5.61
CA SER A 31 2.37 3.12 4.17
C SER A 31 0.91 2.80 3.86
N TYR A 32 0.29 1.89 4.60
CA TYR A 32 -1.10 1.52 4.33
C TYR A 32 -2.05 2.65 4.71
N CYS A 33 -1.81 3.34 5.83
CA CYS A 33 -2.60 4.51 6.20
C CYS A 33 -2.55 5.61 5.11
N ASP A 34 -1.38 5.89 4.55
CA ASP A 34 -1.22 6.85 3.45
C ASP A 34 -1.99 6.41 2.19
N TRP A 35 -1.88 5.14 1.79
CA TRP A 35 -2.63 4.63 0.64
C TRP A 35 -4.14 4.67 0.83
N ILE A 36 -4.63 4.30 2.01
CA ILE A 36 -6.05 4.36 2.35
C ILE A 36 -6.55 5.81 2.36
N GLN A 37 -5.77 6.74 2.92
CA GLN A 37 -6.12 8.16 2.91
C GLN A 37 -6.19 8.72 1.49
N ARG A 38 -5.24 8.37 0.62
CA ARG A 38 -5.25 8.77 -0.80
C ARG A 38 -6.45 8.20 -1.54
N PHE A 39 -6.83 6.96 -1.25
CA PHE A 39 -8.03 6.33 -1.82
C PHE A 39 -9.31 7.04 -1.38
N ILE A 40 -9.45 7.34 -0.08
CA ILE A 40 -10.58 8.10 0.47
C ILE A 40 -10.68 9.48 -0.20
N HIS A 41 -9.54 10.16 -0.34
CA HIS A 41 -9.48 11.48 -0.96
C HIS A 41 -9.81 11.45 -2.46
N PHE A 42 -9.31 10.45 -3.19
CA PHE A 42 -9.56 10.30 -4.62
C PHE A 42 -11.05 10.17 -4.96
N HIS A 43 -11.80 9.45 -4.13
CA HIS A 43 -13.26 9.29 -4.26
C HIS A 43 -14.07 10.35 -3.51
N ASN A 44 -13.41 11.34 -2.89
CA ASN A 44 -14.01 12.39 -2.07
C ASN A 44 -14.96 11.84 -0.98
N MET A 45 -14.57 10.71 -0.37
CA MET A 45 -15.45 10.01 0.56
C MET A 45 -15.55 10.73 1.91
N LYS A 46 -16.78 10.93 2.40
CA LYS A 46 -17.06 11.67 3.65
C LYS A 46 -17.57 10.77 4.78
N SER A 47 -18.08 9.59 4.44
CA SER A 47 -18.68 8.67 5.40
C SER A 47 -18.14 7.25 5.28
N ARG A 48 -18.32 6.43 6.32
CA ARG A 48 -17.93 5.02 6.32
C ARG A 48 -18.78 4.18 5.36
N ASP A 49 -20.03 4.59 5.12
CA ASP A 49 -20.94 3.87 4.23
C ASP A 49 -20.50 3.94 2.77
N GLU A 50 -19.84 5.03 2.37
CA GLU A 50 -19.30 5.17 1.01
C GLU A 50 -18.15 4.19 0.71
N LEU A 51 -17.53 3.59 1.75
CA LEU A 51 -16.56 2.53 1.59
C LEU A 51 -17.18 1.19 1.22
N LYS A 52 -18.50 1.00 1.33
CA LYS A 52 -19.16 -0.22 0.83
C LYS A 52 -18.98 -0.33 -0.69
N GLU A 53 -19.09 -1.56 -1.21
CA GLU A 53 -18.96 -1.83 -2.65
C GLU A 53 -17.63 -1.28 -3.19
N GLY A 54 -16.54 -1.82 -2.65
CA GLY A 54 -15.20 -1.30 -2.84
C GLY A 54 -14.53 -1.67 -4.16
N GLU A 55 -14.99 -2.72 -4.83
CA GLU A 55 -14.27 -3.35 -5.95
C GLU A 55 -14.07 -2.37 -7.10
N LEU A 56 -15.16 -1.78 -7.61
CA LEU A 56 -15.12 -0.77 -8.66
C LEU A 56 -14.29 0.47 -8.24
N LYS A 57 -14.42 0.89 -6.99
CA LYS A 57 -13.66 2.04 -6.46
C LYS A 57 -12.15 1.75 -6.45
N ILE A 58 -11.77 0.53 -6.05
CA ILE A 58 -10.37 0.08 -6.03
C ILE A 58 -9.84 0.04 -7.46
N GLU A 59 -10.58 -0.53 -8.41
CA GLU A 59 -10.17 -0.60 -9.82
C GLU A 59 -9.91 0.78 -10.41
N GLN A 60 -10.84 1.71 -10.22
CA GLN A 60 -10.71 3.09 -10.68
C GLN A 60 -9.48 3.78 -10.09
N PHE A 61 -9.27 3.62 -8.78
CA PHE A 61 -8.12 4.22 -8.11
C PHE A 61 -6.79 3.64 -8.59
N LEU A 62 -6.68 2.31 -8.69
CA LEU A 62 -5.46 1.64 -9.14
C LEU A 62 -5.16 1.91 -10.61
N THR A 63 -6.20 2.03 -11.44
CA THR A 63 -6.08 2.43 -12.85
C THR A 63 -5.60 3.87 -12.97
N HIS A 64 -6.15 4.80 -12.18
CA HIS A 64 -5.67 6.17 -12.10
C HIS A 64 -4.18 6.23 -11.67
N LEU A 65 -3.78 5.41 -10.69
CA LEU A 65 -2.37 5.32 -10.29
C LEU A 65 -1.47 4.84 -11.45
N ALA A 66 -1.90 3.82 -12.19
CA ALA A 66 -1.12 3.27 -13.29
C ALA A 66 -1.04 4.21 -14.50
N VAL A 67 -2.16 4.81 -14.91
CA VAL A 67 -2.26 5.56 -16.17
C VAL A 67 -1.94 7.04 -15.99
N HIS A 68 -2.47 7.68 -14.95
CA HIS A 68 -2.35 9.14 -14.78
C HIS A 68 -1.18 9.53 -13.89
N LYS A 69 -0.89 8.72 -12.87
CA LYS A 69 0.26 8.93 -11.98
C LYS A 69 1.51 8.16 -12.41
N ASN A 70 1.40 7.25 -13.39
CA ASN A 70 2.51 6.46 -13.92
C ASN A 70 3.37 5.80 -12.83
N VAL A 71 2.74 5.31 -11.76
CA VAL A 71 3.46 4.72 -10.62
C VAL A 71 4.17 3.42 -11.00
N ALA A 72 5.22 3.06 -10.28
CA ALA A 72 5.89 1.78 -10.47
C ALA A 72 4.96 0.60 -10.08
N PRO A 73 5.14 -0.60 -10.65
CA PRO A 73 4.35 -1.78 -10.29
C PRO A 73 4.39 -2.13 -8.80
N SER A 74 5.55 -1.99 -8.16
CA SER A 74 5.70 -2.22 -6.72
C SER A 74 4.88 -1.22 -5.89
N THR A 75 4.80 0.03 -6.33
CA THR A 75 3.99 1.08 -5.71
C THR A 75 2.49 0.78 -5.84
N GLN A 76 2.04 0.36 -7.03
CA GLN A 76 0.65 -0.04 -7.24
C GLN A 76 0.29 -1.27 -6.38
N ASN A 77 1.19 -2.24 -6.26
CA ASN A 77 0.98 -3.41 -5.41
C ASN A 77 0.88 -3.04 -3.93
N GLN A 78 1.67 -2.08 -3.44
CA GLN A 78 1.52 -1.58 -2.06
C GLN A 78 0.13 -0.96 -1.84
N ALA A 79 -0.35 -0.15 -2.79
CA ALA A 79 -1.68 0.43 -2.73
C ALA A 79 -2.78 -0.64 -2.73
N MET A 80 -2.69 -1.62 -3.64
CA MET A 80 -3.62 -2.76 -3.72
C MET A 80 -3.67 -3.51 -2.38
N ASN A 81 -2.52 -3.88 -1.82
CA ASN A 81 -2.45 -4.63 -0.57
C ASN A 81 -3.03 -3.85 0.62
N ALA A 82 -2.84 -2.53 0.64
CA ALA A 82 -3.43 -1.66 1.66
C ALA A 82 -4.96 -1.65 1.59
N LEU A 83 -5.52 -1.60 0.38
CA LEU A 83 -6.97 -1.61 0.16
C LEU A 83 -7.57 -2.99 0.45
N VAL A 84 -6.95 -4.08 -0.01
CA VAL A 84 -7.39 -5.43 0.35
C VAL A 84 -7.37 -5.64 1.87
N PHE A 85 -6.35 -5.14 2.57
CA PHE A 85 -6.31 -5.17 4.03
C PHE A 85 -7.48 -4.40 4.66
N LEU A 86 -7.76 -3.18 4.20
CA LEU A 86 -8.89 -2.37 4.68
C LEU A 86 -10.21 -3.15 4.59
N TYR A 87 -10.51 -3.72 3.42
CA TYR A 87 -11.76 -4.43 3.19
C TYR A 87 -11.84 -5.74 3.98
N LYS A 88 -10.80 -6.58 3.90
CA LYS A 88 -10.80 -7.92 4.49
C LYS A 88 -10.70 -7.90 6.02
N LYS A 89 -9.87 -7.02 6.59
CA LYS A 89 -9.52 -7.05 8.03
C LYS A 89 -10.26 -6.00 8.85
N VAL A 90 -10.44 -4.80 8.32
CA VAL A 90 -11.06 -3.68 9.05
C VAL A 90 -12.56 -3.66 8.83
N LEU A 91 -13.01 -3.64 7.57
CA LEU A 91 -14.43 -3.60 7.23
C LEU A 91 -15.11 -4.98 7.35
N LYS A 92 -14.32 -6.06 7.37
CA LYS A 92 -14.81 -7.46 7.36
C LYS A 92 -15.77 -7.74 6.20
N GLN A 93 -15.53 -7.06 5.08
CA GLN A 93 -16.26 -7.23 3.83
C GLN A 93 -15.26 -7.81 2.82
N PRO A 94 -15.28 -9.14 2.59
CA PRO A 94 -14.42 -9.72 1.58
C PRO A 94 -14.75 -9.12 0.21
N LEU A 95 -13.71 -8.90 -0.59
CA LEU A 95 -13.84 -8.54 -2.00
C LEU A 95 -14.01 -9.87 -2.73
N ASP A 96 -15.25 -10.20 -3.09
CA ASP A 96 -15.63 -11.49 -3.65
C ASP A 96 -15.51 -11.48 -5.18
N GLN A 97 -15.51 -10.29 -5.79
CA GLN A 97 -15.29 -10.10 -7.22
C GLN A 97 -13.82 -9.89 -7.55
N LYS A 98 -13.44 -10.24 -8.79
CA LYS A 98 -12.10 -9.98 -9.30
C LYS A 98 -11.91 -8.48 -9.51
N ILE A 99 -10.79 -7.94 -9.02
CA ILE A 99 -10.38 -6.56 -9.22
C ILE A 99 -9.57 -6.48 -10.52
N ASP A 100 -10.19 -6.02 -11.61
CA ASP A 100 -9.61 -5.88 -12.95
C ASP A 100 -9.01 -4.47 -13.17
N ALA A 101 -8.02 -4.12 -12.35
CA ALA A 101 -7.32 -2.85 -12.47
C ALA A 101 -6.22 -2.90 -13.55
N VAL A 102 -6.09 -1.83 -14.35
CA VAL A 102 -4.97 -1.66 -15.29
C VAL A 102 -3.66 -1.71 -14.52
N ARG A 103 -2.76 -2.62 -14.90
CA ARG A 103 -1.46 -2.79 -14.24
C ARG A 103 -0.44 -1.77 -14.71
N ALA A 104 0.32 -1.24 -13.75
CA ALA A 104 1.45 -0.38 -14.04
C ALA A 104 2.51 -1.13 -14.88
N LYS A 105 3.09 -0.44 -15.87
CA LYS A 105 4.09 -1.03 -16.77
C LYS A 105 5.41 -1.24 -16.02
N SER A 106 5.91 -2.47 -16.05
CA SER A 106 7.23 -2.79 -15.49
C SER A 106 8.35 -2.35 -16.42
N ARG A 107 9.36 -1.67 -15.89
CA ARG A 107 10.67 -1.52 -16.57
C ARG A 107 11.52 -2.73 -16.17
N LYS A 108 12.15 -3.39 -17.15
CA LYS A 108 13.14 -4.43 -16.87
C LYS A 108 14.34 -3.78 -16.17
N ASN A 109 14.52 -4.06 -14.88
CA ASN A 109 15.73 -3.68 -14.17
C ASN A 109 16.84 -4.63 -14.64
N ILE A 110 17.69 -4.13 -15.53
CA ILE A 110 18.91 -4.84 -15.91
C ILE A 110 19.88 -4.66 -14.74
N PRO A 111 20.34 -5.74 -14.09
CA PRO A 111 21.34 -5.63 -13.04
C PRO A 111 22.57 -4.90 -13.59
N VAL A 112 23.00 -3.82 -12.93
CA VAL A 112 24.27 -3.19 -13.25
C VAL A 112 25.35 -4.05 -12.61
N VAL A 113 26.08 -4.77 -13.44
CA VAL A 113 27.24 -5.56 -13.01
C VAL A 113 28.51 -4.73 -13.20
N MET A 114 29.44 -4.86 -12.26
CA MET A 114 30.77 -4.27 -12.42
C MET A 114 31.50 -4.99 -13.56
N THR A 115 32.19 -4.21 -14.39
CA THR A 115 33.17 -4.72 -15.36
C THR A 115 34.37 -5.31 -14.62
N HIS A 116 35.16 -6.13 -15.32
CA HIS A 116 36.37 -6.73 -14.74
C HIS A 116 37.34 -5.68 -14.17
N GLU A 117 37.49 -4.54 -14.86
CA GLU A 117 38.33 -3.42 -14.43
C GLU A 117 37.81 -2.76 -13.15
N GLU A 118 36.49 -2.53 -13.05
CA GLU A 118 35.87 -1.98 -11.84
C GLU A 118 36.04 -2.91 -10.64
N VAL A 119 35.94 -4.22 -10.84
CA VAL A 119 36.17 -5.21 -9.79
C VAL A 119 37.61 -5.15 -9.29
N ILE A 120 38.61 -5.16 -10.18
CA ILE A 120 40.03 -5.06 -9.81
C ILE A 120 40.30 -3.77 -9.03
N LYS A 121 39.69 -2.66 -9.47
CA LYS A 121 39.84 -1.36 -8.83
C LYS A 121 39.21 -1.32 -7.43
N VAL A 122 38.06 -1.96 -7.22
CA VAL A 122 37.45 -2.06 -5.89
C VAL A 122 38.30 -2.95 -4.97
N ILE A 123 38.78 -4.09 -5.46
CA ILE A 123 39.62 -5.01 -4.69
C ILE A 123 40.93 -4.33 -4.26
N SER A 124 41.55 -3.50 -5.11
CA SER A 124 42.81 -2.83 -4.78
C SER A 124 42.68 -1.77 -3.67
N PHE A 125 41.46 -1.28 -3.39
CA PHE A 125 41.18 -0.41 -2.25
C PHE A 125 40.85 -1.16 -0.96
N MET A 126 40.63 -2.47 -1.02
CA MET A 126 40.39 -3.29 0.16
C MET A 126 41.74 -3.67 0.80
N LYS A 127 41.91 -3.34 2.08
CA LYS A 127 43.03 -3.83 2.89
C LYS A 127 42.56 -4.97 3.79
N GLY A 128 43.07 -6.16 3.52
CA GLY A 128 42.87 -7.38 4.29
C GLY A 128 43.51 -8.56 3.57
N VAL A 129 44.26 -9.39 4.29
CA VAL A 129 44.69 -10.72 3.82
C VAL A 129 43.60 -11.73 4.19
N PRO A 130 43.36 -12.76 3.35
CA PRO A 130 42.29 -13.74 3.53
C PRO A 130 42.36 -14.48 4.87
#